data_AF-A0A9E1EVD0-F1
#
_entry.id   AF-A0A9E1EVD0-F1
#
_cell.length_a   1.000
_cell.length_b   1.000
_cell.length_c   1.000
_cell.angle_alpha   90.00
_cell.angle_beta   90.00
_cell.angle_gamma   90.00
#
_symmetry.space_group_name_H-M   'P 1'
#
loop_
_entity.id
_entity.type
_entity.pdbx_description
1 polymer ?
#
loop_
_entity_poly.entity_id
_entity_poly.type
_entity_poly.pdbx_seq_one_letter_code
_entity_poly.pdbx_strand_id
1 'polypeptide(L)'
;MEQLINAVLTWLKGAGFQAVRRMPEGEFPELSGAVVSVGLEKAEATDAGLYSYLGVTEMDGKTVSIYGRRLEAQVAMEVVSPENLGAKACMEASSALLTKLSGGIPGLAIAKTVMEGCRFEADMDCYCCKMTVTALAYVYALANEEETEFTDFMLKGEVR
;
A
#
# COMPACT_ATOMS: atom_id res chain seq x y z
N MET A 1 -6.11 8.72 2.65
CA MET A 1 -5.42 8.18 1.46
C MET A 1 -3.92 8.48 1.45
N GLU A 2 -3.49 9.71 1.72
CA GLU A 2 -2.06 10.07 1.90
C GLU A 2 -1.33 9.17 2.89
N GLN A 3 -1.95 8.92 4.05
CA GLN A 3 -1.41 8.02 5.08
C GLN A 3 -1.20 6.59 4.59
N LEU A 4 -2.05 6.08 3.68
CA LEU A 4 -1.90 4.73 3.11
C LEU A 4 -0.63 4.65 2.26
N ILE A 5 -0.44 5.60 1.35
CA ILE A 5 0.75 5.64 0.48
C ILE A 5 2.01 5.83 1.34
N ASN A 6 1.97 6.71 2.34
CA ASN A 6 3.12 6.90 3.24
C ASN A 6 3.45 5.65 4.06
N ALA A 7 2.45 4.91 4.54
CA ALA A 7 2.66 3.64 5.25
C ALA A 7 3.32 2.59 4.34
N VAL A 8 2.82 2.44 3.11
CA VAL A 8 3.41 1.53 2.11
C VAL A 8 4.83 1.92 1.76
N LEU A 9 5.10 3.21 1.53
CA LEU A 9 6.45 3.72 1.24
C LEU A 9 7.43 3.46 2.40
N THR A 10 6.99 3.70 3.63
CA THR A 10 7.80 3.47 4.83
C THR A 10 8.13 1.98 4.98
N TRP A 11 7.13 1.11 4.76
CA TRP A 11 7.31 -0.34 4.81
C TRP A 11 8.27 -0.85 3.72
N LEU A 12 8.16 -0.37 2.48
CA LEU A 12 9.07 -0.72 1.39
C LEU A 12 10.51 -0.30 1.69
N LYS A 13 10.71 0.95 2.14
CA LYS A 13 12.04 1.47 2.51
C LYS A 13 12.65 0.69 3.68
N GLY A 14 11.85 0.36 4.69
CA GLY A 14 12.28 -0.49 5.81
C GLY A 14 12.66 -1.92 5.38
N ALA A 15 12.15 -2.39 4.24
CA ALA A 15 12.50 -3.66 3.63
C ALA A 15 13.68 -3.57 2.64
N GLY A 16 14.31 -2.40 2.49
CA GLY A 16 15.49 -2.19 1.64
C GLY A 16 15.19 -1.79 0.20
N PHE A 17 13.92 -1.56 -0.17
CA PHE A 17 13.58 -1.07 -1.50
C PHE A 17 13.80 0.45 -1.58
N GLN A 18 14.35 0.91 -2.70
CA GLN A 18 14.20 2.31 -3.09
C GLN A 18 12.75 2.50 -3.52
N ALA A 19 11.99 3.34 -2.81
CA ALA A 19 10.58 3.55 -3.09
C ALA A 19 10.20 5.02 -3.03
N VAL A 20 9.40 5.46 -4.00
CA VAL A 20 8.91 6.83 -4.11
C VAL A 20 7.42 6.85 -4.39
N ARG A 21 6.77 7.96 -4.07
CA ARG A 21 5.40 8.21 -4.54
C ARG A 21 5.41 8.25 -6.08
N ARG A 22 4.29 7.86 -6.68
CA ARG A 22 4.06 7.84 -8.14
C ARG A 22 4.76 9.02 -8.80
N MET A 23 5.72 8.71 -9.66
CA MET A 23 6.44 9.74 -10.40
C MET A 23 5.49 10.40 -11.40
N PRO A 24 5.56 11.73 -11.60
CA PRO A 24 4.85 12.40 -12.68
C PRO A 24 5.24 11.77 -14.03
N GLU A 25 4.31 11.75 -14.98
CA GLU A 25 4.63 11.32 -16.35
C GLU A 25 5.73 12.25 -16.92
N GLY A 26 6.89 11.67 -17.24
CA GLY A 26 7.99 12.37 -17.91
C GLY A 26 9.09 12.98 -17.02
N GLU A 27 8.98 12.90 -15.69
CA GLU A 27 10.04 13.35 -14.77
C GLU A 27 10.54 12.21 -13.90
N PHE A 28 11.66 11.61 -14.31
CA PHE A 28 12.39 10.61 -13.53
C PHE A 28 13.71 11.20 -13.03
N PRO A 29 14.01 11.12 -11.72
CA PRO A 29 15.35 11.43 -11.24
C PRO A 29 16.34 10.44 -11.85
N GLU A 30 17.62 10.82 -11.97
CA GLU A 30 18.66 9.88 -12.39
C GLU A 30 18.60 8.62 -11.51
N LEU A 31 18.22 7.50 -12.13
CA LEU A 31 18.06 6.24 -11.45
C LEU A 31 19.42 5.56 -11.36
N SER A 32 19.98 5.47 -10.15
CA SER A 32 21.19 4.68 -9.90
C SER A 32 20.91 3.18 -9.75
N GLY A 33 19.63 2.77 -9.79
CA GLY A 33 19.16 1.42 -9.49
C GLY A 33 17.66 1.28 -9.72
N ALA A 34 17.12 0.09 -9.47
CA ALA A 34 15.68 -0.16 -9.56
C ALA A 34 14.93 0.56 -8.43
N VAL A 35 13.85 1.25 -8.77
CA VAL A 35 12.99 2.01 -7.86
C VAL A 35 11.54 1.53 -7.96
N VAL A 36 10.86 1.44 -6.82
CA VAL A 36 9.42 1.16 -6.74
C VAL A 36 8.65 2.47 -6.66
N SER A 37 7.96 2.81 -7.74
CA SER A 37 6.96 3.89 -7.79
C SER A 37 5.65 3.40 -7.17
N VAL A 38 5.04 4.15 -6.26
CA VAL A 38 3.80 3.76 -5.54
C VAL A 38 2.73 4.84 -5.69
N GLY A 39 1.60 4.47 -6.26
CA GLY A 39 0.43 5.31 -6.47
C GLY A 39 -0.87 4.66 -6.01
N LEU A 40 -1.90 5.48 -5.84
CA LEU A 40 -3.26 5.01 -5.61
C LEU A 40 -4.00 4.93 -6.94
N GLU A 41 -4.59 3.77 -7.26
CA GLU A 41 -5.39 3.56 -8.47
C GLU A 41 -6.88 3.72 -8.17
N LYS A 42 -7.34 3.14 -7.04
CA LYS A 42 -8.72 3.25 -6.57
C LYS A 42 -8.77 3.26 -5.06
N ALA A 43 -9.73 3.99 -4.48
CA ALA A 43 -10.09 3.84 -3.08
C ALA A 43 -11.58 4.06 -2.91
N GLU A 44 -12.24 3.10 -2.28
CA GLU A 44 -13.68 3.09 -2.09
C GLU A 44 -14.00 2.66 -0.67
N ALA A 45 -14.84 3.44 0.00
CA ALA A 45 -15.46 3.01 1.25
C ALA A 45 -16.64 2.12 0.89
N THR A 46 -16.60 0.84 1.25
CA THR A 46 -17.64 -0.12 0.84
C THR A 46 -18.91 -0.03 1.68
N ASP A 47 -18.91 0.74 2.78
CA ASP A 47 -20.08 0.97 3.63
C ASP A 47 -20.58 2.41 3.55
N ALA A 48 -21.87 2.58 3.22
CA ALA A 48 -22.58 3.86 3.12
C ALA A 48 -23.17 4.35 4.46
N GLY A 49 -23.02 3.60 5.54
CA GLY A 49 -23.48 3.97 6.88
C GLY A 49 -22.52 4.92 7.60
N LEU A 50 -23.01 5.65 8.61
CA LEU A 50 -22.17 6.59 9.38
C LEU A 50 -20.97 5.86 9.99
N TYR A 51 -21.17 4.68 10.60
CA TYR A 51 -20.17 3.76 11.15
C TYR A 51 -20.75 2.34 11.30
N SER A 52 -20.02 1.29 10.90
CA SER A 52 -20.35 -0.13 11.08
C SER A 52 -19.61 -0.71 12.29
N TYR A 53 -20.22 -1.62 13.05
CA TYR A 53 -19.51 -2.38 14.09
C TYR A 53 -18.49 -3.31 13.42
N LEU A 54 -17.22 -3.21 13.82
CA LEU A 54 -16.12 -3.98 13.23
C LEU A 54 -15.61 -5.11 14.15
N GLY A 55 -16.00 -5.12 15.43
CA GLY A 55 -15.59 -6.12 16.40
C GLY A 55 -15.23 -5.53 17.76
N VAL A 56 -14.57 -6.32 18.60
CA VAL A 56 -13.99 -5.89 19.89
C VAL A 56 -12.48 -6.09 19.87
N THR A 57 -11.76 -5.23 20.58
CA THR A 57 -10.32 -5.39 20.82
C THR A 57 -10.00 -5.17 22.29
N GLU A 58 -8.84 -5.66 22.73
CA GLU A 58 -8.31 -5.36 24.06
C GLU A 58 -7.39 -4.14 23.95
N MET A 59 -7.71 -3.06 24.67
CA MET A 59 -6.86 -1.89 24.85
C MET A 59 -6.74 -1.60 26.35
N ASP A 60 -5.52 -1.52 26.85
CA ASP A 60 -5.21 -1.28 28.27
C ASP A 60 -5.93 -2.24 29.24
N GLY A 61 -6.11 -3.50 28.82
CA GLY A 61 -6.77 -4.54 29.62
C GLY A 61 -8.28 -4.40 29.73
N LYS A 62 -8.90 -3.58 28.87
CA LYS A 62 -10.34 -3.46 28.72
C LYS A 62 -10.77 -3.90 27.32
N THR A 63 -11.90 -4.61 27.26
CA THR A 63 -12.58 -4.92 26.00
C THR A 63 -13.27 -3.66 25.49
N VAL A 64 -12.88 -3.20 24.29
CA VAL A 64 -13.42 -1.99 23.65
C VAL A 64 -14.08 -2.37 22.33
N SER A 65 -15.31 -1.87 22.12
CA SER A 65 -16.02 -2.02 20.85
C SER A 65 -15.44 -1.09 19.78
N ILE A 66 -15.15 -1.66 18.61
CA ILE A 66 -14.64 -0.92 17.46
C ILE A 66 -15.77 -0.64 16.48
N TYR A 67 -15.94 0.63 16.13
CA TYR A 67 -16.84 1.07 15.08
C TYR A 67 -16.05 1.78 13.98
N GLY A 68 -16.36 1.52 12.71
CA GLY A 68 -15.59 2.09 11.62
C GLY A 68 -16.17 1.85 10.25
N ARG A 69 -15.35 2.09 9.25
CA ARG A 69 -15.65 1.86 7.84
C ARG A 69 -14.56 1.00 7.23
N ARG A 70 -14.99 0.01 6.46
CA ARG A 70 -14.08 -0.75 5.61
C ARG A 70 -13.76 0.06 4.37
N LEU A 71 -12.47 0.22 4.11
CA LEU A 71 -11.93 0.85 2.92
C LEU A 71 -11.25 -0.22 2.06
N GLU A 72 -11.72 -0.37 0.84
CA GLU A 72 -11.02 -1.14 -0.17
C GLU A 72 -10.17 -0.18 -1.00
N ALA A 73 -8.87 -0.45 -1.06
CA ALA A 73 -7.92 0.35 -1.82
C ALA A 73 -7.17 -0.52 -2.83
N GLN A 74 -6.99 0.03 -4.02
CA GLN A 74 -6.12 -0.51 -5.05
C GLN A 74 -4.91 0.40 -5.16
N VAL A 75 -3.75 -0.15 -4.82
CA VAL A 75 -2.45 0.50 -4.91
C VAL A 75 -1.78 0.01 -6.18
N ALA A 76 -1.41 0.94 -7.06
CA ALA A 76 -0.55 0.66 -8.19
C ALA A 76 0.90 0.83 -7.76
N MET A 77 1.71 -0.17 -8.03
CA MET A 77 3.16 -0.14 -7.88
C MET A 77 3.79 -0.35 -9.25
N GLU A 78 4.92 0.29 -9.51
CA GLU A 78 5.69 0.04 -10.72
C GLU A 78 7.17 -0.02 -10.37
N VAL A 79 7.81 -1.12 -10.72
CA VAL A 79 9.26 -1.24 -10.62
C VAL A 79 9.84 -0.63 -11.89
N VAL A 80 10.71 0.35 -11.72
CA VAL A 80 11.39 1.06 -12.80
C VAL A 80 12.88 0.85 -12.65
N SER A 81 13.54 0.38 -13.71
CA SER A 81 14.99 0.18 -13.76
C SER A 81 15.56 0.92 -14.95
N PRO A 82 16.69 1.66 -14.79
CA PRO A 82 17.33 2.34 -15.92
C PRO A 82 17.78 1.35 -17.00
N GLU A 83 17.82 1.80 -18.26
CA GLU A 83 18.21 0.99 -19.43
C GLU A 83 19.54 0.26 -19.22
N ASN A 84 20.54 0.94 -18.66
CA ASN A 84 21.89 0.41 -18.47
C ASN A 84 21.95 -0.84 -17.56
N LEU A 85 20.93 -1.09 -16.73
CA LEU A 85 20.81 -2.29 -15.89
C LEU A 85 19.99 -3.41 -16.57
N GLY A 86 19.27 -3.08 -17.65
CA GLY A 86 18.53 -4.02 -18.47
C GLY A 86 17.23 -4.54 -17.85
N ALA A 87 16.43 -5.24 -18.67
CA ALA A 87 15.17 -5.85 -18.26
C ALA A 87 15.33 -6.87 -17.11
N LYS A 88 16.50 -7.52 -17.03
CA LYS A 88 16.80 -8.49 -15.98
C LYS A 88 16.76 -7.87 -14.59
N ALA A 89 17.37 -6.70 -14.41
CA ALA A 89 17.36 -5.99 -13.13
C ALA A 89 15.94 -5.57 -12.71
N CYS A 90 15.14 -5.10 -13.68
CA CYS A 90 13.73 -4.79 -13.45
C CYS A 90 12.96 -6.04 -12.97
N MET A 91 13.09 -7.17 -13.66
CA MET A 91 12.40 -8.41 -13.30
C MET A 91 12.84 -8.98 -11.95
N GLU A 92 14.13 -8.91 -11.61
CA GLU A 92 14.64 -9.35 -10.30
C GLU A 92 14.06 -8.49 -9.16
N ALA A 93 14.04 -7.17 -9.33
CA ALA A 93 13.44 -6.25 -8.37
C ALA A 93 11.91 -6.46 -8.24
N SER A 94 11.21 -6.70 -9.35
CA SER A 94 9.78 -7.05 -9.34
C SER A 94 9.49 -8.37 -8.64
N SER A 95 10.32 -9.38 -8.86
CA SER A 95 10.20 -10.67 -8.17
C SER A 95 10.42 -10.51 -6.67
N ALA A 96 11.43 -9.73 -6.26
CA ALA A 96 11.68 -9.42 -4.86
C ALA A 96 10.50 -8.67 -4.22
N LEU A 97 9.92 -7.69 -4.93
CA LEU A 97 8.74 -6.96 -4.49
C LEU A 97 7.53 -7.91 -4.31
N LEU A 98 7.28 -8.80 -5.27
CA LEU A 98 6.19 -9.79 -5.20
C LEU A 98 6.37 -10.72 -3.99
N THR A 99 7.57 -11.25 -3.78
CA THR A 99 7.88 -12.08 -2.59
C THR A 99 7.65 -11.30 -1.30
N LYS A 100 8.05 -10.03 -1.25
CA LYS A 100 7.84 -9.20 -0.06
C LYS A 100 6.36 -8.95 0.23
N LEU A 101 5.57 -8.64 -0.80
CA LEU A 101 4.11 -8.46 -0.72
C LEU A 101 3.38 -9.74 -0.29
N SER A 102 3.92 -10.90 -0.64
CA SER A 102 3.38 -12.21 -0.23
C SER A 102 3.42 -12.38 1.30
N GLY A 103 4.33 -11.70 1.98
CA GLY A 103 4.38 -11.65 3.45
C GLY A 103 3.40 -10.65 4.09
N GLY A 104 2.61 -9.93 3.28
CA GLY A 104 1.68 -8.91 3.72
C GLY A 104 2.34 -7.56 4.04
N ILE A 105 1.49 -6.54 4.18
CA ILE A 105 1.88 -5.21 4.64
C ILE A 105 1.21 -5.00 6.00
N PRO A 106 1.95 -4.66 7.07
CA PRO A 106 1.36 -4.38 8.38
C PRO A 106 0.24 -3.34 8.28
N GLY A 107 -0.92 -3.64 8.88
CA GLY A 107 -2.08 -2.76 8.82
C GLY A 107 -2.92 -2.87 7.53
N LEU A 108 -2.56 -3.74 6.59
CA LEU A 108 -3.28 -3.96 5.34
C LEU A 108 -3.47 -5.46 5.06
N ALA A 109 -4.71 -5.86 4.84
CA ALA A 109 -5.02 -7.20 4.35
C ALA A 109 -4.89 -7.22 2.82
N ILE A 110 -3.87 -7.89 2.30
CA ILE A 110 -3.69 -8.02 0.84
C ILE A 110 -4.68 -9.06 0.30
N ALA A 111 -5.62 -8.62 -0.52
CA ALA A 111 -6.64 -9.48 -1.11
C ALA A 111 -6.18 -10.07 -2.45
N LYS A 112 -5.45 -9.29 -3.25
CA LYS A 112 -4.98 -9.70 -4.58
C LYS A 112 -3.73 -8.92 -4.98
N THR A 113 -2.79 -9.61 -5.63
CA THR A 113 -1.65 -8.99 -6.30
C THR A 113 -1.61 -9.46 -7.75
N VAL A 114 -1.46 -8.53 -8.69
CA VAL A 114 -1.31 -8.81 -10.12
C VAL A 114 -0.01 -8.16 -10.58
N MET A 115 0.90 -8.95 -11.13
CA MET A 115 2.12 -8.46 -11.76
C MET A 115 1.97 -8.57 -13.28
N GLU A 116 2.20 -7.47 -13.97
CA GLU A 116 2.24 -7.41 -15.42
C GLU A 116 3.65 -7.76 -15.95
N GLY A 117 3.77 -7.96 -17.25
CA GLY A 117 5.07 -8.17 -17.88
C GLY A 117 5.98 -6.94 -17.79
N CYS A 118 7.29 -7.16 -17.82
CA CYS A 118 8.24 -6.07 -17.99
C CYS A 118 8.17 -5.53 -19.42
N ARG A 119 8.11 -4.21 -19.56
CA ARG A 119 8.15 -3.48 -20.83
C ARG A 119 9.30 -2.48 -20.82
N PHE A 120 9.76 -2.11 -22.00
CA PHE A 120 10.65 -0.95 -22.16
C PHE A 120 9.80 0.29 -22.42
N GLU A 121 10.08 1.38 -21.71
CA GLU A 121 9.42 2.67 -21.85
C GLU A 121 10.38 3.64 -22.54
N ALA A 122 10.14 3.91 -23.83
CA ALA A 122 11.07 4.63 -24.68
C ALA A 122 11.19 6.12 -24.32
N ASP A 123 10.11 6.72 -23.81
CA ASP A 123 10.13 8.14 -23.42
C ASP A 123 10.99 8.39 -22.18
N MET A 124 11.34 7.33 -21.44
CA MET A 124 12.03 7.38 -20.15
C MET A 124 13.34 6.58 -20.14
N ASP A 125 13.70 5.94 -21.25
CA ASP A 125 14.86 5.03 -21.38
C ASP A 125 15.00 4.07 -20.19
N CYS A 126 13.90 3.39 -19.86
CA CYS A 126 13.86 2.51 -18.69
C CYS A 126 12.98 1.27 -18.91
N TYR A 127 13.22 0.24 -18.11
CA TYR A 127 12.40 -0.94 -18.03
C TYR A 127 11.41 -0.84 -16.87
N CYS A 128 10.12 -1.03 -17.16
CA CYS A 128 9.03 -0.91 -16.22
C CYS A 128 8.26 -2.22 -16.07
N CYS A 129 7.92 -2.59 -14.84
CA CYS A 129 7.06 -3.72 -14.54
C CYS A 129 5.98 -3.26 -13.56
N LYS A 130 4.75 -3.16 -14.06
CA LYS A 130 3.59 -2.72 -13.28
C LYS A 130 3.09 -3.86 -12.40
N MET A 131 2.69 -3.52 -11.19
CA MET A 131 2.07 -4.41 -10.23
C MET A 131 0.90 -3.71 -9.55
N THR A 132 -0.27 -4.32 -9.61
CA THR A 132 -1.46 -3.81 -8.93
C THR A 132 -1.78 -4.65 -7.71
N VAL A 133 -1.87 -4.01 -6.56
CA VAL A 133 -2.15 -4.61 -5.25
C VAL A 133 -3.51 -4.13 -4.77
N THR A 134 -4.47 -5.05 -4.62
CA THR A 134 -5.74 -4.78 -3.95
C THR A 134 -5.58 -5.13 -2.48
N ALA A 135 -5.77 -4.12 -1.63
CA ALA A 135 -5.67 -4.22 -0.19
C ALA A 135 -6.95 -3.73 0.49
N LEU A 136 -7.34 -4.42 1.56
CA LEU A 136 -8.39 -4.00 2.46
C LEU A 136 -7.75 -3.34 3.68
N ALA A 137 -8.22 -2.13 3.98
CA ALA A 137 -7.86 -1.37 5.16
C ALA A 137 -9.12 -1.06 5.96
N TYR A 138 -9.00 -1.01 7.28
CA TYR A 138 -10.09 -0.52 8.12
C TYR A 138 -9.73 0.86 8.64
N VAL A 139 -10.68 1.78 8.54
CA VAL A 139 -10.61 3.09 9.18
C VAL A 139 -11.67 3.08 10.27
N TYR A 140 -11.26 3.15 11.53
CA TYR A 140 -12.19 3.05 12.64
C TYR A 140 -11.98 4.15 13.68
N ALA A 141 -13.05 4.47 14.40
CA ALA A 141 -13.05 5.31 15.58
C ALA A 141 -13.27 4.42 16.80
N LEU A 142 -12.50 4.68 17.86
CA LEU A 142 -12.72 4.03 19.16
C LEU A 142 -13.81 4.81 19.90
N ALA A 143 -14.82 4.10 20.40
CA ALA A 143 -15.78 4.65 21.35
C ALA A 143 -15.41 4.12 22.73
N ASN A 144 -14.93 4.97 23.63
CA ASN A 144 -14.81 4.62 25.05
C ASN A 144 -16.14 4.93 25.75
N GLU A 145 -16.56 4.05 26.68
CA GLU A 145 -17.86 4.15 27.37
C GLU A 145 -18.05 5.45 28.18
N GLU A 146 -16.99 6.22 28.43
CA GLU A 146 -17.03 7.45 29.25
C GLU A 146 -16.80 8.75 28.46
N GLU A 147 -16.25 8.70 27.24
CA GLU A 147 -15.97 9.90 26.44
C GLU A 147 -16.31 9.66 24.96
N THR A 148 -17.23 10.47 24.46
CA THR A 148 -17.58 10.58 23.04
C THR A 148 -16.48 11.28 22.22
N GLU A 149 -15.22 11.18 22.63
CA GLU A 149 -14.10 11.84 21.96
C GLU A 149 -13.49 10.95 20.88
N PHE A 150 -13.84 11.29 19.64
CA PHE A 150 -13.29 10.75 18.40
C PHE A 150 -11.81 11.09 18.30
N THR A 151 -10.92 10.12 18.56
CA THR A 151 -9.51 10.47 18.76
C THR A 151 -8.50 10.01 17.73
N ASP A 152 -8.72 9.03 16.84
CA ASP A 152 -7.72 8.82 15.78
C ASP A 152 -8.13 7.90 14.63
N PHE A 153 -7.53 8.15 13.46
CA PHE A 153 -7.60 7.28 12.29
C PHE A 153 -6.48 6.24 12.37
N MET A 154 -6.82 4.97 12.63
CA MET A 154 -5.84 3.88 12.62
C MET A 154 -6.08 2.88 11.49
N LEU A 155 -5.03 2.63 10.70
CA LEU A 155 -5.01 1.62 9.65
C LEU A 155 -4.69 0.26 10.30
N LYS A 156 -5.70 -0.58 10.56
CA LYS A 156 -5.48 -1.98 10.93
C LYS A 156 -5.92 -2.92 9.82
N GLY A 157 -5.19 -4.03 9.69
CA GLY A 157 -5.63 -5.17 8.90
C GLY A 157 -6.71 -5.96 9.66
N GLU A 158 -7.36 -6.90 8.97
CA GLU A 158 -8.36 -7.79 9.57
C GLU A 158 -7.74 -8.56 10.73
N VAL A 159 -8.33 -8.44 11.93
CA VAL A 159 -8.06 -9.35 13.05
C VAL A 159 -9.14 -10.41 12.96
N ARG A 160 -8.75 -11.66 12.67
CA ARG A 160 -9.64 -12.82 12.79
C ARG A 160 -9.50 -13.45 14.16
#